data_AF-K1URR5-F1
#
_entry.id   AF-K1URR5-F1
#
_cell.length_a   1.000
_cell.length_b   1.000
_cell.length_c   1.000
_cell.angle_alpha   90.00
_cell.angle_beta   90.00
_cell.angle_gamma   90.00
#
_symmetry.space_group_name_H-M   'P 1'
#
loop_
_entity.id
_entity.type
_entity.pdbx_description
1 polymer ?
#
loop_
_entity_poly.entity_id
_entity_poly.type
_entity_poly.pdbx_seq_one_letter_code
_entity_poly.pdbx_strand_id
1 'polypeptide(L)'
;KGNREQEVAFISRTLKAIAKELNVPVIALSQLSRATEMRGGSKRPQLSDLRESGAIEQDADIVAFIHRPEYYGINQDENGMPTAGMAEIILAKHRNGAVCDVNLRFLKEQARFADMDDSMLPPGQASESQQAYDDYASGSNGMPSGSVTPGGFPGGLGSATGSSEF
;
A
#
# COMPACT_ATOMS: atom_id res chain seq x y z
N LYS A 1 7.98 -34.60 -5.13
CA LYS A 1 7.57 -33.17 -5.17
C LYS A 1 6.22 -32.92 -5.87
N GLY A 2 5.46 -33.94 -6.30
CA GLY A 2 4.19 -33.76 -7.04
C GLY A 2 2.89 -33.83 -6.24
N ASN A 3 2.94 -34.11 -4.92
CA ASN A 3 1.72 -34.39 -4.16
C ASN A 3 0.87 -33.13 -3.91
N ARG A 4 1.51 -31.99 -3.60
CA ARG A 4 0.79 -30.76 -3.24
C ARG A 4 0.08 -30.11 -4.42
N GLU A 5 0.71 -30.06 -5.59
CA GLU A 5 0.08 -29.54 -6.82
C GLU A 5 -1.14 -30.39 -7.22
N GLN A 6 -1.04 -31.72 -7.08
CA GLN A 6 -2.14 -32.65 -7.36
C GLN A 6 -3.29 -32.50 -6.35
N GLU A 7 -3.00 -32.36 -5.06
CA GLU A 7 -4.00 -32.09 -4.03
C GLU A 7 -4.74 -30.78 -4.28
N VAL A 8 -4.01 -29.70 -4.57
CA VAL A 8 -4.59 -28.39 -4.88
C VAL A 8 -5.46 -28.46 -6.15
N ALA A 9 -5.00 -29.16 -7.18
CA ALA A 9 -5.77 -29.39 -8.40
C ALA A 9 -7.05 -30.19 -8.16
N PHE A 10 -7.00 -31.18 -7.26
CA PHE A 10 -8.17 -31.95 -6.87
C PHE A 10 -9.18 -31.09 -6.11
N ILE A 11 -8.71 -30.27 -5.16
CA ILE A 11 -9.54 -29.36 -4.38
C ILE A 11 -10.20 -28.31 -5.29
N SER A 12 -9.45 -27.65 -6.16
CA SER A 12 -9.98 -26.61 -7.07
C SER A 12 -11.08 -27.16 -7.97
N ARG A 13 -10.86 -28.33 -8.56
CA ARG A 13 -11.83 -28.98 -9.44
C ARG A 13 -13.09 -29.39 -8.69
N THR A 14 -12.94 -29.91 -7.48
CA THR A 14 -14.07 -30.30 -6.62
C THR A 14 -14.90 -29.08 -6.23
N LEU A 15 -14.25 -27.98 -5.82
CA LEU A 15 -14.94 -26.71 -5.52
C LEU A 15 -15.70 -26.17 -6.73
N LYS A 16 -15.09 -26.23 -7.93
CA LYS A 16 -15.72 -25.82 -9.18
C LYS A 16 -16.93 -26.68 -9.54
N ALA A 17 -16.84 -27.99 -9.32
CA ALA A 17 -17.97 -28.91 -9.54
C ALA A 17 -19.14 -28.57 -8.60
N ILE A 18 -18.86 -28.41 -7.30
CA ILE A 18 -19.88 -28.05 -6.30
C ILE A 18 -20.52 -26.69 -6.62
N ALA A 19 -19.73 -25.69 -6.99
CA ALA A 19 -20.23 -24.37 -7.36
C ALA A 19 -21.21 -24.43 -8.54
N LYS A 20 -20.91 -25.26 -9.54
CA LYS A 20 -21.78 -25.48 -10.71
C LYS A 20 -23.03 -26.29 -10.38
N GLU A 21 -22.90 -27.31 -9.55
CA GLU A 21 -24.00 -28.20 -9.17
C GLU A 21 -25.04 -27.46 -8.31
N LEU A 22 -24.57 -26.71 -7.31
CA LEU A 22 -25.44 -25.94 -6.40
C LEU A 22 -25.80 -24.56 -6.94
N ASN A 23 -25.20 -24.13 -8.05
CA ASN A 23 -25.38 -22.80 -8.65
C ASN A 23 -25.19 -21.65 -7.66
N VAL A 24 -24.11 -21.73 -6.87
CA VAL A 24 -23.73 -20.70 -5.89
C VAL A 24 -22.31 -20.21 -6.14
N PRO A 25 -22.02 -18.92 -5.90
CA PRO A 25 -20.66 -18.41 -5.97
C PRO A 25 -19.83 -19.00 -4.82
N VAL A 26 -18.71 -19.62 -5.16
CA VAL A 26 -17.74 -20.14 -4.19
C VAL A 26 -16.50 -19.27 -4.24
N ILE A 27 -16.13 -18.71 -3.09
CA ILE A 27 -14.90 -17.91 -2.93
C ILE A 27 -13.91 -18.76 -2.14
N ALA A 28 -12.72 -18.95 -2.71
CA ALA A 28 -11.60 -19.60 -2.05
C ALA A 28 -10.45 -18.60 -1.88
N LEU A 29 -9.84 -18.59 -0.71
CA LEU A 29 -8.64 -17.81 -0.44
C LEU A 29 -7.42 -18.70 -0.64
N SER A 30 -6.44 -18.20 -1.38
CA SER A 30 -5.16 -18.88 -1.58
C SER A 30 -4.04 -17.96 -1.13
N GLN A 31 -3.10 -18.51 -0.36
CA GLN A 31 -1.89 -17.81 0.03
C GLN A 31 -0.90 -17.84 -1.15
N LEU A 32 -0.32 -16.69 -1.47
CA LEU A 32 0.71 -16.58 -2.50
C LEU A 32 2.06 -17.11 -2.02
N SER A 33 2.88 -17.54 -2.97
CA SER A 33 4.27 -17.88 -2.67
C SER A 33 5.06 -16.63 -2.22
N ARG A 34 6.00 -16.82 -1.29
CA ARG A 34 6.95 -15.78 -0.86
C ARG A 34 7.84 -15.26 -2.00
N ALA A 35 7.89 -15.98 -3.12
CA ALA A 35 8.57 -15.54 -4.33
C ALA A 35 8.09 -14.15 -4.83
N THR A 36 6.82 -13.81 -4.55
CA THR A 36 6.24 -12.50 -4.87
C THR A 36 7.02 -11.35 -4.20
N GLU A 37 7.52 -11.55 -2.98
CA GLU A 37 8.24 -10.53 -2.20
C GLU A 37 9.70 -10.37 -2.62
N MET A 38 10.29 -11.42 -3.19
CA MET A 38 11.66 -11.41 -3.70
C MET A 38 11.80 -10.66 -5.02
N ARG A 39 10.67 -10.44 -5.72
CA ARG A 39 10.59 -9.66 -6.94
C ARG A 39 10.73 -8.18 -6.57
N GLY A 40 11.94 -7.63 -6.71
CA GLY A 40 12.18 -6.20 -6.48
C GLY A 40 11.24 -5.31 -7.32
N GLY A 41 10.96 -4.10 -6.83
CA GLY A 41 10.04 -3.16 -7.47
C GLY A 41 8.65 -3.14 -6.83
N SER A 42 7.60 -3.18 -7.66
CA SER A 42 6.21 -2.95 -7.24
C SER A 42 5.60 -4.04 -6.35
N LYS A 43 6.25 -5.21 -6.22
CA LYS A 43 5.76 -6.39 -5.46
C LYS A 43 4.30 -6.76 -5.74
N ARG A 44 3.83 -6.40 -6.94
CA ARG A 44 2.47 -6.62 -7.40
C ARG A 44 2.28 -8.12 -7.69
N PRO A 45 1.27 -8.78 -7.09
CA PRO A 45 0.98 -10.17 -7.38
C PRO A 45 0.60 -10.40 -8.84
N GLN A 46 1.03 -11.54 -9.39
CA GLN A 46 0.68 -11.98 -10.74
C GLN A 46 0.28 -13.45 -10.76
N LEU A 47 -0.36 -13.90 -11.85
CA LEU A 47 -0.83 -15.29 -11.99
C LEU A 47 0.28 -16.33 -11.78
N SER A 48 1.53 -16.03 -12.20
CA SER A 48 2.66 -16.93 -11.97
C SER A 48 2.99 -17.15 -10.49
N ASP A 49 2.54 -16.29 -9.58
CA ASP A 49 2.74 -16.48 -8.13
C ASP A 49 1.86 -17.61 -7.59
N LEU A 50 0.85 -18.04 -8.36
CA LEU A 50 0.06 -19.25 -8.14
C LEU A 50 0.70 -20.49 -8.77
N ARG A 51 1.98 -20.49 -9.18
CA ARG A 51 2.60 -21.60 -9.91
C ARG A 51 2.56 -22.95 -9.18
N GLU A 52 2.68 -22.96 -7.85
CA GLU A 52 2.49 -24.18 -7.01
C GLU A 52 1.01 -24.64 -6.98
N SER A 53 0.14 -23.90 -7.65
CA SER A 53 -1.32 -24.02 -7.71
C SER A 53 -1.82 -23.76 -9.14
N GLY A 54 -1.03 -24.08 -10.17
CA GLY A 54 -1.37 -23.79 -11.57
C GLY A 54 -2.71 -24.35 -12.03
N ALA A 55 -3.22 -25.39 -11.34
CA ALA A 55 -4.57 -25.89 -11.56
C ALA A 55 -5.68 -24.91 -11.11
N ILE A 56 -5.46 -24.14 -10.03
CA ILE A 56 -6.41 -23.09 -9.60
C ILE A 56 -6.55 -22.03 -10.68
N GLU A 57 -5.43 -21.59 -11.26
CA GLU A 57 -5.44 -20.62 -12.35
C GLU A 57 -6.31 -21.13 -13.50
N GLN A 58 -6.20 -22.39 -13.88
CA GLN A 58 -7.01 -22.96 -14.95
C GLN A 58 -8.49 -23.07 -14.54
N ASP A 59 -8.79 -23.63 -13.37
CA ASP A 59 -10.15 -23.98 -12.96
C ASP A 59 -11.01 -22.76 -12.58
N ALA A 60 -10.40 -21.71 -12.01
CA ALA A 60 -11.10 -20.52 -11.56
C ALA A 60 -11.76 -19.75 -12.71
N ASP A 61 -12.95 -19.21 -12.46
CA ASP A 61 -13.59 -18.26 -13.38
C ASP A 61 -13.03 -16.86 -13.24
N ILE A 62 -12.75 -16.47 -12.00
CA ILE A 62 -12.22 -15.16 -11.63
C ILE A 62 -11.03 -15.38 -10.70
N VAL A 63 -9.93 -14.65 -10.94
CA VAL A 63 -8.80 -14.58 -10.01
C VAL A 63 -8.58 -13.12 -9.69
N ALA A 64 -8.64 -12.78 -8.40
CA ALA A 64 -8.38 -11.45 -7.88
C ALA A 64 -7.22 -11.51 -6.88
N PHE A 65 -6.32 -10.53 -6.94
CA PHE A 65 -5.28 -10.33 -5.95
C PHE A 65 -5.54 -9.06 -5.15
N ILE A 66 -5.07 -9.06 -3.91
CA ILE A 66 -5.09 -7.88 -3.05
C ILE A 66 -3.66 -7.37 -2.95
N HIS A 67 -3.45 -6.11 -3.32
CA HIS A 67 -2.16 -5.45 -3.22
C HIS A 67 -2.27 -4.19 -2.36
N ARG A 68 -1.31 -4.02 -1.44
CA ARG A 68 -1.22 -2.87 -0.53
C ARG A 68 0.20 -2.32 -0.58
N PRO A 69 0.46 -1.26 -1.37
CA PRO A 69 1.81 -0.71 -1.52
C PRO A 69 2.43 -0.28 -0.17
N GLU A 70 1.64 0.32 0.71
CA GLU A 70 2.06 0.76 2.05
C GLU A 70 2.64 -0.39 2.89
N TYR A 71 2.07 -1.59 2.79
CA TYR A 71 2.57 -2.77 3.52
C TYR A 71 4.01 -3.13 3.14
N TYR A 72 4.42 -2.78 1.92
CA TYR A 72 5.73 -3.07 1.37
C TYR A 72 6.72 -1.91 1.49
N GLY A 73 6.33 -0.81 2.15
CA GLY A 73 7.14 0.41 2.28
C GLY A 73 7.18 1.25 1.01
N ILE A 74 6.28 1.01 0.06
CA ILE A 74 6.14 1.80 -1.17
C ILE A 74 5.22 2.96 -0.82
N ASN A 75 5.79 4.15 -0.61
CA ASN A 75 5.08 5.35 -0.14
C ASN A 75 4.54 6.25 -1.26
N GLN A 76 5.02 6.06 -2.49
CA GLN A 76 4.60 6.79 -3.67
C GLN A 76 4.32 5.81 -4.81
N ASP A 77 3.27 6.05 -5.58
CA ASP A 77 2.99 5.33 -6.82
C ASP A 77 3.87 5.83 -7.97
N GLU A 78 3.72 5.24 -9.16
CA GLU A 78 4.49 5.64 -10.36
C GLU A 78 4.24 7.11 -10.77
N ASN A 79 3.14 7.72 -10.31
CA ASN A 79 2.76 9.10 -10.59
C ASN A 79 3.14 10.08 -9.45
N GLY A 80 3.82 9.59 -8.40
CA GLY A 80 4.20 10.38 -7.23
C GLY A 80 3.07 10.63 -6.23
N MET A 81 1.94 9.94 -6.36
CA MET A 81 0.81 10.05 -5.42
C MET A 81 1.08 9.25 -4.15
N PRO A 82 0.68 9.75 -2.97
CA PRO A 82 0.84 9.02 -1.72
C PRO A 82 -0.02 7.76 -1.71
N THR A 83 0.59 6.62 -1.38
CA THR A 83 -0.06 5.30 -1.31
C THR A 83 -0.59 4.95 0.08
N ALA A 84 -0.55 5.90 1.02
CA ALA A 84 -0.99 5.70 2.40
C ALA A 84 -2.49 5.34 2.44
N GLY A 85 -2.80 4.19 3.04
CA GLY A 85 -4.16 3.66 3.06
C GLY A 85 -4.69 3.24 1.70
N MET A 86 -3.86 3.14 0.66
CA MET A 86 -4.26 2.65 -0.65
C MET A 86 -4.26 1.12 -0.66
N ALA A 87 -5.31 0.54 -1.23
CA ALA A 87 -5.37 -0.86 -1.59
C ALA A 87 -5.88 -1.02 -3.01
N GLU A 88 -5.45 -2.10 -3.64
CA GLU A 88 -5.80 -2.40 -5.02
C GLU A 88 -6.28 -3.84 -5.09
N ILE A 89 -7.43 -4.03 -5.73
CA ILE A 89 -7.97 -5.33 -6.10
C ILE A 89 -7.70 -5.53 -7.58
N ILE A 90 -6.78 -6.44 -7.87
CA ILE A 90 -6.27 -6.71 -9.21
C ILE A 90 -7.04 -7.89 -9.77
N LEU A 91 -7.92 -7.67 -10.73
CA LEU A 91 -8.66 -8.74 -11.39
C LEU A 91 -7.79 -9.39 -12.47
N ALA A 92 -6.87 -10.25 -12.05
CA ALA A 92 -5.87 -10.85 -12.94
C ALA A 92 -6.45 -11.85 -13.95
N LYS A 93 -7.63 -12.42 -13.70
CA LYS A 93 -8.33 -13.30 -14.64
C LYS A 93 -9.83 -13.11 -14.54
N HIS A 94 -10.49 -13.06 -15.70
CA HIS A 94 -11.94 -13.16 -15.80
C HIS A 94 -12.33 -13.98 -17.05
N ARG A 95 -12.93 -15.16 -16.87
CA ARG A 95 -13.33 -16.03 -18.00
C ARG A 95 -14.40 -15.43 -18.92
N ASN A 96 -15.25 -14.55 -18.39
CA ASN A 96 -16.45 -14.04 -19.06
C ASN A 96 -16.47 -12.51 -19.18
N GLY A 97 -15.34 -11.83 -18.99
CA GLY A 97 -15.30 -10.38 -18.94
C GLY A 97 -13.89 -9.82 -19.01
N ALA A 98 -13.78 -8.50 -18.90
CA ALA A 98 -12.50 -7.82 -18.89
C ALA A 98 -11.77 -8.02 -17.54
N VAL A 99 -10.45 -7.99 -17.61
CA VAL A 99 -9.59 -7.78 -16.44
C VAL A 99 -9.50 -6.28 -16.17
N CYS A 100 -9.46 -5.90 -14.90
CA CYS A 100 -9.32 -4.51 -14.48
C CYS A 100 -8.72 -4.44 -13.08
N ASP A 101 -8.22 -3.27 -12.73
CA ASP A 101 -7.73 -2.97 -11.40
C ASP A 101 -8.70 -2.02 -10.71
N VAL A 102 -9.07 -2.35 -9.48
CA VAL A 102 -10.01 -1.56 -8.67
C VAL A 102 -9.26 -0.99 -7.48
N ASN A 103 -9.12 0.33 -7.46
CA ASN A 103 -8.52 1.05 -6.34
C ASN A 103 -9.55 1.22 -5.23
N LEU A 104 -9.12 0.97 -3.99
CA LEU A 104 -9.91 1.07 -2.77
C LEU A 104 -9.06 1.74 -1.68
N ARG A 105 -9.72 2.16 -0.61
CA ARG A 105 -9.06 2.61 0.62
C ARG A 105 -9.06 1.50 1.66
N PHE A 106 -7.94 1.28 2.34
CA PHE A 106 -7.81 0.33 3.44
C PHE A 106 -7.70 1.05 4.78
N LEU A 107 -8.72 0.87 5.63
CA LEU A 107 -8.79 1.40 6.99
C LEU A 107 -8.16 0.38 7.95
N LYS A 108 -6.89 0.58 8.29
CA LYS A 108 -6.08 -0.36 9.09
C LYS A 108 -6.68 -0.68 10.46
N GLU A 109 -7.26 0.33 11.11
CA GLU A 109 -7.86 0.21 12.45
C GLU A 109 -9.10 -0.71 12.46
N GLN A 110 -9.78 -0.82 11.33
CA GLN A 110 -11.03 -1.57 11.18
C GLN A 110 -10.85 -2.83 10.33
N ALA A 111 -9.66 -3.06 9.78
CA ALA A 111 -9.39 -4.09 8.76
C ALA A 111 -10.43 -4.07 7.61
N ARG A 112 -10.83 -2.87 7.18
CA ARG A 112 -11.94 -2.65 6.23
C ARG A 112 -11.46 -2.02 4.94
N PHE A 113 -12.02 -2.46 3.81
CA PHE A 113 -11.93 -1.77 2.54
C PHE A 113 -13.13 -0.82 2.37
N ALA A 114 -12.86 0.41 1.93
CA ALA A 114 -13.84 1.43 1.65
C ALA A 114 -13.64 1.95 0.22
N ASP A 115 -14.69 2.56 -0.34
CA ASP A 115 -14.61 3.19 -1.66
C ASP A 115 -13.62 4.36 -1.62
N MET A 116 -12.98 4.62 -2.76
CA MET A 116 -12.03 5.75 -2.89
C MET A 116 -12.69 7.09 -2.59
N ASP A 117 -13.97 7.22 -2.95
CA ASP A 117 -14.77 8.45 -2.82
C ASP A 117 -15.62 8.48 -1.54
N ASP A 118 -15.47 7.53 -0.62
CA ASP A 118 -16.27 7.51 0.61
C ASP A 118 -15.93 8.73 1.49
N SER A 119 -16.77 9.76 1.37
CA SER A 119 -16.71 11.04 2.07
C SER A 119 -17.04 10.93 3.57
N MET A 120 -17.26 9.72 4.10
CA MET A 120 -17.50 9.49 5.53
C MET A 120 -16.25 9.60 6.42
N LEU A 121 -15.13 10.05 5.88
CA LEU A 121 -13.99 10.46 6.69
C LEU A 121 -14.28 11.82 7.33
N PRO A 122 -14.21 11.95 8.67
CA PRO A 122 -14.28 13.25 9.30
C PRO A 122 -13.11 14.13 8.79
N PRO A 123 -13.35 15.43 8.48
CA PRO A 123 -12.38 16.30 7.84
C PRO A 123 -11.04 16.48 8.58
N GLY A 124 -10.90 16.00 9.81
CA GLY A 124 -9.68 16.09 10.61
C GLY A 124 -8.63 15.01 10.33
N GLN A 125 -9.03 13.82 9.86
CA GLN A 125 -8.07 12.69 9.78
C GLN A 125 -7.22 12.70 8.51
N ALA A 126 -7.63 13.38 7.44
CA ALA A 126 -6.80 13.56 6.25
C ALA A 126 -5.62 14.50 6.52
N SER A 127 -5.82 15.54 7.33
CA SER A 127 -4.79 16.48 7.77
C SER A 127 -3.92 15.93 8.90
N GLU A 128 -4.51 15.21 9.88
CA GLU A 128 -3.75 14.62 10.99
C GLU A 128 -2.86 13.46 10.53
N SER A 129 -3.32 12.65 9.57
CA SER A 129 -2.48 11.59 8.99
C SER A 129 -1.35 12.15 8.13
N GLN A 130 -1.57 13.27 7.41
CA GLN A 130 -0.52 14.00 6.71
C GLN A 130 0.49 14.62 7.68
N GLN A 131 0.03 15.30 8.73
CA GLN A 131 0.91 15.92 9.73
C GLN A 131 1.69 14.88 10.54
N ALA A 132 1.06 13.78 10.95
CA ALA A 132 1.75 12.68 11.63
C ALA A 132 2.78 11.98 10.72
N TYR A 133 2.54 11.96 9.41
CA TYR A 133 3.48 11.43 8.42
C TYR A 133 4.67 12.37 8.19
N ASP A 134 4.44 13.68 8.08
CA ASP A 134 5.50 14.68 7.93
C ASP A 134 6.42 14.71 9.16
N ASP A 135 5.85 14.59 10.36
CA ASP A 135 6.60 14.55 11.63
C ASP A 135 7.42 13.25 11.78
N TYR A 136 6.87 12.11 11.32
CA TYR A 136 7.59 10.83 11.27
C TYR A 136 8.68 10.80 10.20
N ALA A 137 8.42 11.36 9.01
CA ALA A 137 9.37 11.42 7.90
C ALA A 137 10.52 12.40 8.18
N SER A 138 10.26 13.50 8.89
CA SER A 138 11.28 14.49 9.28
C SER A 138 12.24 13.97 10.38
N GLY A 139 11.92 12.86 11.05
CA GLY A 139 12.75 12.30 12.12
C GLY A 139 13.91 11.41 11.66
N SER A 140 14.06 11.14 10.35
CA SER A 140 14.98 10.10 9.86
C SER A 140 16.11 10.55 8.91
N ASN A 141 16.32 11.85 8.70
CA ASN A 141 17.49 12.36 7.96
C ASN A 141 18.38 13.29 8.83
N GLY A 142 19.39 12.68 9.48
CA GLY A 142 20.74 13.19 9.76
C GLY A 142 20.99 14.64 10.24
N MET A 143 21.53 14.77 11.46
CA MET A 143 22.41 15.88 11.90
C MET A 143 23.63 16.06 10.97
N PRO A 144 24.48 17.10 11.13
CA PRO A 144 24.21 18.54 11.23
C PRO A 144 25.09 19.32 10.21
N SER A 145 24.63 20.44 9.65
CA SER A 145 25.57 21.39 9.01
C SER A 145 24.98 22.78 8.82
N GLY A 146 25.64 23.77 9.43
CA GLY A 146 26.11 24.95 8.71
C GLY A 146 25.09 25.93 8.15
N SER A 147 24.85 26.97 8.94
CA SER A 147 24.61 28.38 8.53
C SER A 147 23.44 28.67 7.59
N VAL A 148 22.39 29.33 8.10
CA VAL A 148 21.97 30.68 7.63
C VAL A 148 20.83 31.30 8.50
N THR A 149 21.12 32.50 9.04
CA THR A 149 20.20 33.64 9.36
C THR A 149 19.19 33.51 10.53
N PRO A 150 18.44 34.56 10.95
CA PRO A 150 18.62 36.03 10.92
C PRO A 150 18.22 36.75 12.26
N GLY A 151 18.63 38.01 12.44
CA GLY A 151 17.80 39.02 13.12
C GLY A 151 17.96 39.22 14.64
N GLY A 152 18.89 40.09 15.03
CA GLY A 152 18.92 40.74 16.34
C GLY A 152 18.92 42.26 16.18
N PHE A 153 17.84 42.90 16.63
CA PHE A 153 17.58 44.35 16.64
C PHE A 153 18.75 45.20 17.16
N PRO A 154 18.81 46.48 16.76
CA PRO A 154 19.08 47.50 17.77
C PRO A 154 18.18 48.73 17.61
N GLY A 155 17.43 49.04 18.66
CA GLY A 155 16.95 50.38 18.97
C GLY A 155 17.40 50.73 20.38
N GLY A 156 17.95 51.94 20.58
CA GLY A 156 18.23 52.45 21.93
C GLY A 156 19.36 53.48 22.01
N LEU A 157 18.96 54.75 22.12
CA LEU A 157 19.73 55.97 22.40
C LEU A 157 20.63 55.94 23.67
N GLY A 158 21.69 56.76 23.63
CA GLY A 158 22.34 57.42 24.79
C GLY A 158 23.49 56.61 25.42
N SER A 159 24.65 57.13 25.81
CA SER A 159 25.09 58.50 26.14
C SER A 159 26.63 58.60 26.12
N ALA A 160 27.14 59.80 25.90
CA ALA A 160 28.56 60.17 25.91
C ALA A 160 29.22 60.15 27.30
N THR A 161 30.54 59.92 27.34
CA THR A 161 31.63 60.52 28.18
C THR A 161 32.91 59.67 27.96
N GLY A 162 33.99 60.15 27.33
CA GLY A 162 35.17 60.81 27.96
C GLY A 162 36.11 59.76 28.61
N SER A 163 37.44 59.69 28.43
CA SER A 163 38.48 60.59 27.92
C SER A 163 39.84 59.87 27.88
N SER A 164 40.66 60.21 26.87
CA SER A 164 42.14 60.31 26.75
C SER A 164 43.13 59.31 27.40
N GLU A 165 44.07 58.93 26.54
CA GLU A 165 45.46 58.51 26.80
C GLU A 165 46.23 59.48 27.72
N PHE A 166 46.91 58.94 28.73
CA PHE A 166 48.34 59.05 29.09
C PHE A 166 48.59 58.37 30.44
#